data_AF-A0A9D7S1W2-F1
#
_entry.id   AF-A0A9D7S1W2-F1
#
_cell.length_a   1.000
_cell.length_b   1.000
_cell.length_c   1.000
_cell.angle_alpha   90.00
_cell.angle_beta   90.00
_cell.angle_gamma   90.00
#
_symmetry.space_group_name_H-M   'P 1'
#
loop_
_entity.id
_entity.type
_entity.pdbx_description
1 polymer ?
#
loop_
_entity_poly.entity_id
_entity_poly.type
_entity_poly.pdbx_seq_one_letter_code
_entity_poly.pdbx_strand_id
1 'polypeptide(L)'
;MKRDLLMILFLLAASFAAQTAGAATIRCESKDGSYRSCSVDTRNGVRLSRQLSSQGCWQNDTWGYDRNRIWVDRGCRAEFQIGAASHSSNNDDAVAAALIIGLVGAAVIATSTTITTIATTATATAMAIPAIRCAASPGTTASAIATCRIAATSKSIASSAPTSACMAAAGAWSAIGSGSVTVAAQTLRSIDRVAAAPGILQTQGRTMDLILWRHAEAVELAEGQSDLERELTPRGRKQAARIADWLDARLPGRVRVLCSPARRTVQTAKEFGRKFRVCPELGPDGTEGELLALAGWPDAPRPVLIVGHQPTLGQTLAKLLGIEAGECPVRKGAVWWLHSRLRGGVLQTVVIAVQAPEML
;
A
#
# COMPACT_ATOMS: atom_id res chain seq x y z
N MET A 1 -1.22 -10.93 67.96
CA MET A 1 -0.53 -9.91 67.13
C MET A 1 0.52 -10.50 66.19
N LYS A 2 1.59 -11.18 66.65
CA LYS A 2 2.62 -11.78 65.75
C LYS A 2 2.13 -12.98 64.92
N ARG A 3 1.15 -13.75 65.40
CA ARG A 3 0.54 -14.88 64.67
C ARG A 3 -0.47 -14.42 63.61
N ASP A 4 -1.14 -13.29 63.86
CA ASP A 4 -2.15 -12.73 62.96
C ASP A 4 -1.51 -12.02 61.75
N LEU A 5 -0.35 -11.37 61.94
CA LEU A 5 0.42 -10.74 60.87
C LEU A 5 1.09 -11.76 59.94
N LEU A 6 1.48 -12.94 60.46
CA LEU A 6 2.07 -14.02 59.66
C LEU A 6 1.01 -14.70 58.76
N MET A 7 -0.25 -14.81 59.23
CA MET A 7 -1.35 -15.32 58.42
C MET A 7 -1.76 -14.37 57.29
N ILE A 8 -1.75 -13.05 57.55
CA ILE A 8 -2.08 -12.05 56.52
C ILE A 8 -0.99 -11.97 55.45
N LEU A 9 0.30 -12.12 55.83
CA LEU A 9 1.41 -12.18 54.89
C LEU A 9 1.41 -13.49 54.06
N PHE A 10 0.94 -14.60 54.64
CA PHE A 10 0.76 -15.87 53.90
C PHE A 10 -0.44 -15.83 52.94
N LEU A 11 -1.50 -15.09 53.28
CA LEU A 11 -2.68 -14.91 52.42
C LEU A 11 -2.44 -13.93 51.25
N LEU A 12 -1.54 -12.95 51.40
CA LEU A 12 -1.14 -12.05 50.32
C LEU A 12 -0.14 -12.67 49.32
N ALA A 13 0.64 -13.67 49.73
CA ALA A 13 1.55 -14.40 48.82
C ALA A 13 0.84 -15.41 47.89
N ALA A 14 -0.39 -15.82 48.23
CA ALA A 14 -1.16 -16.79 47.44
C ALA A 14 -1.96 -16.17 46.27
N SER A 15 -2.00 -14.83 46.15
CA SER A 15 -2.76 -14.14 45.09
C SER A 15 -1.94 -13.79 43.84
N PHE A 16 -0.68 -14.25 43.75
CA PHE A 16 0.19 -14.07 42.58
C PHE A 16 0.58 -15.41 41.92
N ALA A 17 -0.28 -16.42 41.99
CA ALA A 17 -0.23 -17.53 41.03
C ALA A 17 -1.01 -17.11 39.77
N ALA A 18 -0.45 -16.14 39.03
CA ALA A 18 -0.97 -15.74 37.74
C ALA A 18 -1.04 -16.99 36.84
N GLN A 19 -2.21 -17.20 36.26
CA GLN A 19 -2.57 -18.26 35.34
C GLN A 19 -1.48 -18.43 34.26
N THR A 20 -0.61 -19.44 34.38
CA THR A 20 0.12 -19.95 33.23
C THR A 20 -0.85 -20.80 32.42
N ALA A 21 -1.63 -20.15 31.57
CA ALA A 21 -2.33 -20.84 30.49
C ALA A 21 -1.26 -21.46 29.58
N GLY A 22 -1.00 -22.75 29.80
CA GLY A 22 0.04 -23.50 29.10
C GLY A 22 -0.28 -23.53 27.61
N ALA A 23 0.43 -22.73 26.84
CA ALA A 23 0.40 -22.82 25.40
C ALA A 23 1.11 -24.13 25.00
N ALA A 24 0.34 -25.11 24.52
CA ALA A 24 0.82 -26.45 24.22
C ALA A 24 1.39 -26.48 22.79
N THR A 25 2.60 -27.03 22.62
CA THR A 25 3.21 -27.21 21.29
C THR A 25 3.01 -28.64 20.80
N ILE A 26 2.48 -28.79 19.58
CA ILE A 26 2.25 -30.07 18.91
C ILE A 26 2.99 -30.10 17.58
N ARG A 27 3.62 -31.22 17.26
CA ARG A 27 4.28 -31.47 15.98
C ARG A 27 3.34 -32.16 14.99
N CYS A 28 3.21 -31.62 13.78
CA CYS A 28 2.44 -32.23 12.69
C CYS A 28 3.24 -32.22 11.37
N GLU A 29 3.26 -33.35 10.66
CA GLU A 29 4.22 -33.56 9.57
C GLU A 29 3.63 -34.29 8.35
N SER A 30 3.86 -33.74 7.16
CA SER A 30 3.75 -34.41 5.86
C SER A 30 5.16 -34.88 5.45
N LYS A 31 5.45 -36.18 5.65
CA LYS A 31 6.78 -36.75 5.36
C LYS A 31 6.93 -37.18 3.90
N ASP A 32 5.85 -37.70 3.33
CA ASP A 32 5.72 -38.25 1.98
C ASP A 32 5.14 -37.23 0.98
N GLY A 33 4.87 -35.99 1.40
CA GLY A 33 4.24 -34.97 0.57
C GLY A 33 2.72 -35.05 0.54
N SER A 34 2.12 -36.08 1.16
CA SER A 34 0.68 -36.27 1.22
C SER A 34 0.02 -35.44 2.32
N TYR A 35 -1.29 -35.25 2.21
CA TYR A 35 -2.10 -34.60 3.23
C TYR A 35 -2.13 -35.43 4.52
N ARG A 36 -1.75 -34.81 5.64
CA ARG A 36 -1.70 -35.40 6.98
C ARG A 36 -2.42 -34.53 7.99
N SER A 37 -2.80 -35.12 9.11
CA SER A 37 -3.46 -34.37 10.17
C SER A 37 -3.25 -34.89 11.56
N CYS A 38 -3.32 -33.96 12.49
CA CYS A 38 -3.15 -34.15 13.90
C CYS A 38 -4.42 -33.65 14.62
N SER A 39 -5.11 -34.55 15.32
CA SER A 39 -6.30 -34.23 16.09
C SER A 39 -5.90 -33.50 17.37
N VAL A 40 -6.36 -32.26 17.54
CA VAL A 40 -6.10 -31.43 18.71
C VAL A 40 -7.21 -30.38 18.87
N ASP A 41 -7.58 -30.04 20.10
CA ASP A 41 -8.49 -28.93 20.38
C ASP A 41 -7.83 -27.58 20.03
N THR A 42 -8.29 -26.93 18.97
CA THR A 42 -7.72 -25.66 18.46
C THR A 42 -8.62 -24.46 18.73
N ARG A 43 -9.65 -24.58 19.59
CA ARG A 43 -10.62 -23.50 19.83
C ARG A 43 -9.99 -22.16 20.23
N ASN A 44 -8.83 -22.22 20.88
CA ASN A 44 -8.07 -21.06 21.33
C ASN A 44 -7.01 -20.58 20.32
N GLY A 45 -7.13 -21.00 19.05
CA GLY A 45 -6.22 -20.65 17.97
C GLY A 45 -4.96 -21.52 17.92
N VAL A 46 -4.31 -21.48 16.75
CA VAL A 46 -3.05 -22.17 16.47
C VAL A 46 -2.10 -21.22 15.77
N ARG A 47 -0.86 -21.19 16.22
CA ARG A 47 0.24 -20.47 15.56
C ARG A 47 1.36 -21.42 15.17
N LEU A 48 1.95 -21.19 14.01
CA LEU A 48 3.19 -21.85 13.62
C LEU A 48 4.31 -21.38 14.57
N SER A 49 4.90 -22.29 15.34
CA SER A 49 5.98 -21.99 16.29
C SER A 49 7.34 -22.19 15.63
N ARG A 50 7.54 -23.33 14.98
CA ARG A 50 8.82 -23.70 14.35
C ARG A 50 8.60 -24.54 13.10
N GLN A 51 9.25 -24.16 12.00
CA GLN A 51 9.30 -24.99 10.80
C GLN A 51 10.43 -26.02 10.91
N LEU A 52 10.13 -27.28 10.57
CA LEU A 52 11.05 -28.41 10.58
C LEU A 52 11.42 -28.91 9.18
N SER A 53 10.60 -28.62 8.16
CA SER A 53 10.88 -28.91 6.75
C SER A 53 11.65 -27.79 6.06
N SER A 54 12.43 -28.14 5.03
CA SER A 54 12.94 -27.16 4.06
C SER A 54 11.83 -26.65 3.12
N GLN A 55 10.83 -27.49 2.82
CA GLN A 55 9.60 -27.09 2.14
C GLN A 55 8.81 -26.12 3.02
N GLY A 56 8.26 -25.06 2.42
CA GLY A 56 7.62 -23.97 3.17
C GLY A 56 6.28 -24.36 3.79
N CYS A 57 6.08 -23.93 5.03
CA CYS A 57 4.84 -24.09 5.78
C CYS A 57 4.05 -22.78 5.80
N TRP A 58 3.20 -22.56 4.80
CA TRP A 58 2.34 -21.37 4.69
C TRP A 58 0.90 -21.72 5.08
N GLN A 59 0.36 -20.96 6.03
CA GLN A 59 -1.00 -21.19 6.52
C GLN A 59 -2.03 -20.98 5.41
N ASN A 60 -3.04 -21.86 5.36
CA ASN A 60 -4.07 -21.99 4.32
C ASN A 60 -3.55 -22.39 2.94
N ASP A 61 -2.27 -22.78 2.83
CA ASP A 61 -1.67 -23.32 1.62
C ASP A 61 -1.14 -24.74 1.91
N THR A 62 -0.02 -24.86 2.62
CA THR A 62 0.61 -26.15 2.96
C THR A 62 0.30 -26.63 4.38
N TRP A 63 -0.38 -25.82 5.19
CA TRP A 63 -0.97 -26.25 6.45
C TRP A 63 -2.17 -25.39 6.84
N GLY A 64 -2.99 -25.86 7.78
CA GLY A 64 -4.11 -25.10 8.35
C GLY A 64 -4.71 -25.80 9.56
N TYR A 65 -5.80 -25.26 10.09
CA TYR A 65 -6.51 -25.87 11.21
C TYR A 65 -8.01 -25.58 11.21
N ASP A 66 -8.79 -26.54 11.70
CA ASP A 66 -10.20 -26.43 12.05
C ASP A 66 -10.33 -26.61 13.57
N ARG A 67 -11.55 -26.43 14.13
CA ARG A 67 -11.84 -26.46 15.57
C ARG A 67 -11.20 -27.61 16.38
N ASN A 68 -10.95 -28.77 15.75
CA ASN A 68 -10.45 -29.98 16.41
C ASN A 68 -9.25 -30.65 15.68
N ARG A 69 -8.61 -29.97 14.72
CA ARG A 69 -7.55 -30.59 13.90
C ARG A 69 -6.61 -29.57 13.30
N ILE A 70 -5.33 -29.91 13.25
CA ILE A 70 -4.33 -29.26 12.40
C ILE A 70 -4.06 -30.19 11.22
N TRP A 71 -3.97 -29.64 10.02
CA TRP A 71 -3.57 -30.38 8.81
C TRP A 71 -2.32 -29.79 8.19
N VAL A 72 -1.52 -30.63 7.55
CA VAL A 72 -0.29 -30.28 6.82
C VAL A 72 -0.23 -31.07 5.52
N ASP A 73 0.34 -30.51 4.47
CA ASP A 73 0.34 -31.06 3.12
C ASP A 73 1.59 -30.66 2.35
N ARG A 74 1.84 -31.29 1.19
CA ARG A 74 2.93 -30.95 0.26
C ARG A 74 4.32 -30.83 0.92
N GLY A 75 4.58 -31.68 1.91
CA GLY A 75 5.87 -31.78 2.56
C GLY A 75 6.11 -30.81 3.73
N CYS A 76 5.10 -30.03 4.12
CA CYS A 76 5.19 -29.17 5.30
C CYS A 76 5.31 -30.00 6.59
N ARG A 77 6.34 -29.69 7.39
CA ARG A 77 6.61 -30.28 8.72
C ARG A 77 6.92 -29.18 9.70
N ALA A 78 6.17 -29.13 10.79
CA ALA A 78 6.25 -28.00 11.72
C ALA A 78 5.74 -28.36 13.12
N GLU A 79 6.11 -27.51 14.07
CA GLU A 79 5.56 -27.43 15.42
C GLU A 79 4.57 -26.26 15.51
N PHE A 80 3.42 -26.54 16.10
CA PHE A 80 2.28 -25.65 16.21
C PHE A 80 1.96 -25.41 17.67
N GLN A 81 1.81 -24.17 18.07
CA GLN A 81 1.43 -23.80 19.42
C GLN A 81 -0.06 -23.51 19.48
N ILE A 82 -0.75 -24.21 20.38
CA ILE A 82 -2.19 -24.16 20.63
C ILE A 82 -2.45 -23.45 21.95
N GLY A 83 -3.50 -22.64 22.03
CA GLY A 83 -3.84 -21.92 23.26
C GLY A 83 -3.18 -20.55 23.39
N ALA A 84 -2.61 -20.02 22.30
CA ALA A 84 -2.18 -18.64 22.26
C ALA A 84 -3.45 -17.75 22.20
N ALA A 85 -3.96 -17.37 23.38
CA ALA A 85 -4.98 -16.34 23.49
C ALA A 85 -4.50 -15.12 22.67
N SER A 86 -5.31 -14.73 21.69
CA SER A 86 -5.07 -13.54 20.88
C SER A 86 -5.25 -12.33 21.80
N HIS A 87 -4.17 -11.86 22.41
CA HIS A 87 -4.17 -10.54 23.03
C HIS A 87 -4.22 -9.51 21.91
N SER A 88 -5.45 -9.10 21.59
CA SER A 88 -5.76 -7.91 20.80
C SER A 88 -5.18 -6.72 21.54
N SER A 89 -3.99 -6.26 21.13
CA SER A 89 -3.37 -5.04 21.62
C SER A 89 -4.15 -3.84 21.09
N ASN A 90 -5.27 -3.51 21.73
CA ASN A 90 -5.79 -2.15 21.65
C ASN A 90 -4.88 -1.30 22.52
N ASN A 91 -4.15 -0.38 21.89
CA ASN A 91 -3.44 0.67 22.60
C ASN A 91 -4.46 1.64 23.18
N ASP A 92 -4.84 1.42 24.43
CA ASP A 92 -5.30 2.41 25.42
C ASP A 92 -4.98 1.77 26.79
N ASP A 93 -4.39 2.52 27.72
CA ASP A 93 -3.91 2.12 29.07
C ASP A 93 -2.42 1.75 29.24
N ALA A 94 -1.53 2.63 28.78
CA ALA A 94 -0.18 2.73 29.34
C ALA A 94 -0.19 3.51 30.68
N VAL A 95 -0.85 2.98 31.70
CA VAL A 95 -0.69 3.36 33.13
C VAL A 95 -1.19 2.22 34.03
N ALA A 96 -0.54 1.06 33.96
CA ALA A 96 -0.75 -0.02 34.94
C ALA A 96 0.47 -0.96 35.04
N ALA A 97 1.67 -0.40 35.27
CA ALA A 97 2.83 -1.18 35.72
C ALA A 97 3.85 -0.34 36.49
N ALA A 98 3.40 0.68 37.22
CA ALA A 98 4.24 1.40 38.17
C ALA A 98 3.37 1.87 39.31
N LEU A 99 3.25 1.06 40.37
CA LEU A 99 2.94 1.54 41.72
C LEU A 99 3.13 0.40 42.75
N ILE A 100 4.05 0.67 43.68
CA ILE A 100 4.15 0.17 45.06
C ILE A 100 4.73 -1.24 45.28
N ILE A 101 6.04 -1.29 45.57
CA ILE A 101 6.55 -1.98 46.76
C ILE A 101 7.47 -1.02 47.51
N GLY A 102 6.89 -0.32 48.48
CA GLY A 102 7.63 0.21 49.61
C GLY A 102 7.70 -0.83 50.70
N LEU A 103 8.90 -0.94 51.30
CA LEU A 103 9.23 -1.46 52.64
C LEU A 103 9.12 -2.99 52.79
N VAL A 104 10.10 -3.70 53.37
CA VAL A 104 10.64 -3.49 54.73
C VAL A 104 12.08 -3.99 54.81
N GLY A 105 12.94 -3.17 55.44
CA GLY A 105 14.27 -3.56 55.92
C GLY A 105 14.79 -2.52 56.89
N ALA A 106 14.04 -2.23 57.96
CA ALA A 106 14.48 -1.37 59.05
C ALA A 106 15.12 -2.21 60.15
N ALA A 107 16.46 -2.24 60.19
CA ALA A 107 17.34 -2.31 61.37
C ALA A 107 18.76 -2.66 60.89
N VAL A 108 19.89 -2.07 61.31
CA VAL A 108 20.28 -1.09 62.33
C VAL A 108 21.80 -0.85 62.05
N ILE A 109 22.33 0.35 62.38
CA ILE A 109 23.77 0.76 62.47
C ILE A 109 24.50 1.22 61.18
N ALA A 110 24.64 2.55 61.11
CA ALA A 110 25.87 3.35 61.02
C ALA A 110 26.89 3.20 59.85
N THR A 111 27.32 4.40 59.43
CA THR A 111 28.60 4.80 58.81
C THR A 111 28.88 4.43 57.36
N SER A 112 28.76 5.46 56.52
CA SER A 112 29.67 5.89 55.45
C SER A 112 30.61 4.85 54.83
N THR A 113 30.42 4.54 53.55
CA THR A 113 31.50 4.54 52.55
C THR A 113 30.97 4.30 51.13
N THR A 114 31.20 5.30 50.27
CA THR A 114 31.54 5.20 48.84
C THR A 114 30.93 4.06 48.00
N ILE A 115 30.00 4.42 47.11
CA ILE A 115 29.67 3.63 45.92
C ILE A 115 30.22 4.34 44.68
N THR A 116 31.15 3.63 44.05
CA THR A 116 31.81 3.89 42.79
C THR A 116 30.82 4.05 41.63
N THR A 117 30.91 5.19 40.94
CA THR A 117 30.27 5.45 39.65
C THR A 117 31.02 4.67 38.56
N ILE A 118 30.35 3.73 37.88
CA ILE A 118 30.82 3.23 36.57
C ILE A 118 29.87 3.78 35.52
N ALA A 119 30.31 4.84 34.85
CA ALA A 119 29.75 5.32 33.60
C ALA A 119 30.09 4.32 32.49
N THR A 120 29.09 3.78 31.82
CA THR A 120 29.28 3.07 30.54
C THR A 120 29.13 4.10 29.42
N THR A 121 30.26 4.49 28.84
CA THR A 121 30.35 5.30 27.63
C THR A 121 29.91 4.47 26.43
N ALA A 122 28.75 4.77 25.85
CA ALA A 122 28.40 4.33 24.51
C ALA A 122 29.02 5.30 23.50
N THR A 123 30.11 4.87 22.89
CA THR A 123 30.82 5.57 21.81
C THR A 123 29.92 5.64 20.59
N ALA A 124 29.49 6.84 20.21
CA ALA A 124 28.81 7.10 18.94
C ALA A 124 29.85 7.11 17.81
N THR A 125 29.92 6.02 17.05
CA THR A 125 30.67 5.98 15.79
C THR A 125 29.82 6.62 14.70
N ALA A 126 30.11 7.88 14.37
CA ALA A 126 29.58 8.54 13.19
C ALA A 126 30.23 7.91 11.94
N MET A 127 29.45 7.18 11.14
CA MET A 127 29.87 6.79 9.79
C MET A 127 29.77 8.02 8.87
N ALA A 128 30.94 8.51 8.47
CA ALA A 128 31.10 9.54 7.45
C ALA A 128 30.70 9.00 6.06
N ILE A 129 29.84 9.76 5.39
CA ILE A 129 29.49 9.60 3.97
C ILE A 129 30.71 10.02 3.13
N PRO A 130 31.20 9.20 2.18
CA PRO A 130 32.23 9.67 1.25
C PRO A 130 31.61 10.62 0.22
N ALA A 131 32.06 11.87 0.24
CA ALA A 131 31.81 12.85 -0.81
C ALA A 131 32.46 12.40 -2.12
N ILE A 132 31.65 12.18 -3.15
CA ILE A 132 32.11 11.96 -4.52
C ILE A 132 32.73 13.28 -5.01
N ARG A 133 34.06 13.29 -5.10
CA ARG A 133 34.84 14.32 -5.81
C ARG A 133 34.60 14.18 -7.31
N CYS A 134 33.90 15.14 -7.91
CA CYS A 134 34.00 15.37 -9.35
C CYS A 134 35.26 16.19 -9.63
N ALA A 135 36.19 15.60 -10.37
CA ALA A 135 37.35 16.30 -10.90
C ALA A 135 36.92 17.14 -12.11
N ALA A 136 37.15 18.45 -12.04
CA ALA A 136 37.13 19.36 -13.17
C ALA A 136 38.57 19.56 -13.67
N SER A 137 38.75 19.59 -14.99
CA SER A 137 39.95 20.10 -15.67
C SER A 137 39.53 20.77 -16.99
N PRO A 138 40.32 21.72 -17.53
CA PRO A 138 39.80 23.01 -17.95
C PRO A 138 39.96 23.29 -19.46
N GLY A 139 39.25 24.32 -19.91
CA GLY A 139 39.37 24.93 -21.24
C GLY A 139 37.99 25.00 -21.92
N THR A 140 37.52 26.09 -22.51
CA THR A 140 38.13 27.38 -22.84
C THR A 140 36.97 28.33 -23.14
N THR A 141 37.08 29.57 -22.63
CA THR A 141 36.49 30.84 -23.12
C THR A 141 34.98 31.01 -23.38
N ALA A 142 34.47 32.03 -22.67
CA ALA A 142 33.28 32.82 -22.94
C ALA A 142 33.07 33.21 -24.41
N SER A 143 31.81 33.31 -24.86
CA SER A 143 31.10 34.60 -24.96
C SER A 143 29.78 34.44 -25.72
N ALA A 144 28.87 35.36 -25.39
CA ALA A 144 27.83 35.93 -26.25
C ALA A 144 26.48 35.20 -26.45
N ILE A 145 25.46 35.83 -25.84
CA ILE A 145 24.27 36.40 -26.48
C ILE A 145 23.30 35.44 -27.19
N ALA A 146 22.06 35.47 -26.68
CA ALA A 146 20.77 35.33 -27.36
C ALA A 146 20.78 34.99 -28.86
N THR A 147 20.00 34.00 -29.28
CA THR A 147 18.70 34.23 -29.91
C THR A 147 17.91 32.92 -30.00
N CYS A 148 16.63 32.99 -29.69
CA CYS A 148 15.62 32.01 -30.06
C CYS A 148 15.50 31.94 -31.60
N ARG A 149 15.62 30.75 -32.19
CA ARG A 149 15.14 30.48 -33.55
C ARG A 149 14.47 29.11 -33.62
N ILE A 150 13.16 29.18 -33.88
CA ILE A 150 12.32 28.10 -34.38
C ILE A 150 12.86 27.70 -35.76
N ALA A 151 13.12 26.41 -35.96
CA ALA A 151 13.30 25.82 -37.27
C ALA A 151 12.38 24.60 -37.36
N ALA A 152 11.25 24.80 -38.04
CA ALA A 152 10.40 23.74 -38.52
C ALA A 152 11.10 22.98 -39.66
N THR A 153 11.05 21.66 -39.63
CA THR A 153 11.35 20.80 -40.79
C THR A 153 10.08 20.03 -41.14
N SER A 154 9.53 20.39 -42.29
CA SER A 154 8.43 19.74 -42.98
C SER A 154 8.93 18.64 -43.90
N LYS A 155 8.18 17.55 -44.03
CA LYS A 155 8.12 16.77 -45.27
C LYS A 155 6.73 16.18 -45.49
N SER A 156 6.29 16.34 -46.72
CA SER A 156 4.94 16.31 -47.30
C SER A 156 4.29 14.93 -47.49
N ILE A 157 2.96 14.85 -47.37
CA ILE A 157 2.06 14.05 -48.25
C ILE A 157 0.79 14.88 -48.53
N ALA A 158 0.20 14.66 -49.70
CA ALA A 158 -0.50 15.60 -50.58
C ALA A 158 -2.05 15.68 -50.46
N SER A 159 -2.59 16.72 -51.13
CA SER A 159 -3.92 16.90 -51.79
C SER A 159 -5.17 16.93 -50.88
N SER A 160 -6.20 17.79 -51.02
CA SER A 160 -6.67 18.69 -52.09
C SER A 160 -7.84 19.56 -51.58
N ALA A 161 -8.08 20.71 -52.24
CA ALA A 161 -9.32 21.54 -52.27
C ALA A 161 -9.40 22.77 -51.31
N PRO A 162 -10.22 23.80 -51.64
CA PRO A 162 -9.78 24.91 -52.48
C PRO A 162 -9.81 26.29 -51.79
N THR A 163 -9.12 27.21 -52.45
CA THR A 163 -8.92 28.64 -52.19
C THR A 163 -10.19 29.49 -52.26
N SER A 164 -10.34 30.45 -51.32
CA SER A 164 -10.72 31.82 -51.68
C SER A 164 -10.29 32.82 -50.60
N ALA A 165 -9.48 33.81 -51.01
CA ALA A 165 -9.51 35.25 -50.67
C ALA A 165 -9.60 35.66 -49.17
N CYS A 166 -8.77 36.53 -48.61
CA CYS A 166 -8.34 37.84 -49.08
C CYS A 166 -6.99 38.25 -48.45
N MET A 167 -6.14 38.89 -49.26
CA MET A 167 -4.97 39.65 -48.83
C MET A 167 -5.34 41.12 -48.56
N ALA A 168 -4.51 41.74 -47.71
CA ALA A 168 -4.13 43.16 -47.68
C ALA A 168 -5.21 44.15 -47.17
N ALA A 169 -4.90 45.22 -46.43
CA ALA A 169 -3.63 45.92 -46.25
C ALA A 169 -3.63 46.65 -44.89
N ALA A 170 -2.44 46.81 -44.32
CA ALA A 170 -2.15 47.82 -43.31
C ALA A 170 -1.93 49.18 -44.01
N GLY A 171 -2.47 50.27 -43.44
CA GLY A 171 -2.23 51.63 -43.91
C GLY A 171 -2.76 52.66 -42.92
N ALA A 172 -1.84 53.36 -42.26
CA ALA A 172 -2.03 54.30 -41.17
C ALA A 172 -2.71 55.62 -41.58
N TRP A 173 -3.61 56.14 -40.75
CA TRP A 173 -3.96 57.57 -40.68
C TRP A 173 -4.05 58.03 -39.23
N SER A 174 -3.29 59.07 -38.92
CA SER A 174 -3.37 59.87 -37.70
C SER A 174 -4.49 60.93 -37.78
N ALA A 175 -4.87 61.41 -36.59
CA ALA A 175 -5.33 62.77 -36.27
C ALA A 175 -6.85 63.05 -36.09
N ILE A 176 -7.18 63.29 -34.80
CA ILE A 176 -7.94 64.43 -34.23
C ILE A 176 -9.33 64.73 -34.79
N GLY A 177 -10.34 64.61 -33.92
CA GLY A 177 -11.67 65.20 -34.11
C GLY A 177 -12.45 65.28 -32.80
N SER A 178 -12.44 66.47 -32.21
CA SER A 178 -13.16 66.87 -31.01
C SER A 178 -14.69 66.84 -31.23
N GLY A 179 -15.43 66.23 -30.30
CA GLY A 179 -16.90 66.27 -30.28
C GLY A 179 -17.44 65.86 -28.91
N SER A 180 -17.87 66.85 -28.14
CA SER A 180 -18.46 66.71 -26.80
C SER A 180 -19.98 66.78 -26.91
N VAL A 181 -20.75 65.79 -26.43
CA VAL A 181 -22.07 65.98 -25.77
C VAL A 181 -22.39 64.81 -24.82
N THR A 182 -22.56 65.20 -23.55
CA THR A 182 -23.27 64.70 -22.33
C THR A 182 -24.45 63.74 -22.59
N VAL A 183 -24.78 62.69 -21.82
CA VAL A 183 -25.39 62.56 -20.45
C VAL A 183 -25.45 61.03 -20.21
N ALA A 184 -25.11 60.40 -19.08
CA ALA A 184 -25.76 60.47 -17.77
C ALA A 184 -24.86 59.88 -16.68
N ALA A 185 -24.82 60.56 -15.53
CA ALA A 185 -24.25 60.06 -14.29
C ALA A 185 -25.25 59.15 -13.58
N GLN A 186 -24.89 57.86 -13.45
CA GLN A 186 -25.42 56.84 -12.53
C GLN A 186 -24.39 55.71 -12.62
N THR A 187 -23.62 55.27 -11.63
CA THR A 187 -23.77 55.28 -10.18
C THR A 187 -22.37 55.01 -9.60
N LEU A 188 -22.02 55.71 -8.52
CA LEU A 188 -20.82 55.45 -7.71
C LEU A 188 -20.84 54.03 -7.12
N ARG A 189 -19.72 53.30 -7.25
CA ARG A 189 -19.00 52.65 -6.12
C ARG A 189 -17.78 51.86 -6.60
N SER A 190 -16.65 52.10 -5.91
CA SER A 190 -15.45 51.25 -5.74
C SER A 190 -14.65 50.90 -7.02
N ILE A 191 -13.50 51.52 -7.32
CA ILE A 191 -12.18 51.33 -6.67
C ILE A 191 -11.92 49.85 -6.34
N ASP A 192 -10.86 49.31 -6.96
CA ASP A 192 -10.28 47.97 -6.83
C ASP A 192 -10.99 46.80 -7.52
N ARG A 193 -10.85 46.74 -8.86
CA ARG A 193 -10.76 45.45 -9.58
C ARG A 193 -9.30 45.14 -9.88
N VAL A 194 -8.52 44.87 -8.85
CA VAL A 194 -7.47 43.84 -8.93
C VAL A 194 -8.10 42.54 -8.44
N ALA A 195 -8.99 41.97 -9.25
CA ALA A 195 -9.54 40.65 -8.99
C ALA A 195 -8.66 39.62 -9.70
N ALA A 196 -7.70 39.13 -8.92
CA ALA A 196 -7.11 37.79 -8.92
C ALA A 196 -6.83 37.10 -10.28
N ALA A 197 -5.54 36.85 -10.51
CA ALA A 197 -5.02 35.86 -11.44
C ALA A 197 -5.79 34.53 -11.38
N PRO A 198 -5.91 33.77 -12.50
CA PRO A 198 -6.42 32.41 -12.48
C PRO A 198 -5.33 31.49 -11.91
N GLY A 199 -5.22 31.48 -10.58
CA GLY A 199 -4.10 30.84 -9.90
C GLY A 199 -4.40 30.47 -8.46
N ILE A 200 -5.66 30.20 -8.10
CA ILE A 200 -6.04 29.34 -6.96
C ILE A 200 -7.37 28.68 -7.37
N LEU A 201 -7.29 27.60 -8.16
CA LEU A 201 -8.30 26.55 -8.02
C LEU A 201 -8.08 26.00 -6.62
N GLN A 202 -9.04 26.25 -5.73
CA GLN A 202 -9.10 25.59 -4.44
C GLN A 202 -8.93 24.09 -4.70
N THR A 203 -7.82 23.51 -4.21
CA THR A 203 -7.61 22.08 -4.10
C THR A 203 -8.56 21.51 -3.04
N GLN A 204 -9.87 21.67 -3.27
CA GLN A 204 -10.90 20.87 -2.62
C GLN A 204 -10.52 19.41 -2.87
N GLY A 205 -10.38 18.65 -1.78
CA GLY A 205 -9.58 17.42 -1.71
C GLY A 205 -9.71 16.50 -2.93
N ARG A 206 -8.65 16.44 -3.74
CA ARG A 206 -8.50 15.40 -4.77
C ARG A 206 -8.32 14.08 -4.03
N THR A 207 -9.40 13.30 -4.00
CA THR A 207 -9.41 11.95 -3.46
C THR A 207 -9.76 10.99 -4.58
N MET A 208 -9.11 9.84 -4.58
CA MET A 208 -9.26 8.81 -5.60
C MET A 208 -9.12 7.45 -4.96
N ASP A 209 -10.02 6.54 -5.31
CA ASP A 209 -9.89 5.13 -4.99
C ASP A 209 -9.15 4.39 -6.11
N LEU A 210 -8.08 3.69 -5.74
CA LEU A 210 -7.34 2.77 -6.60
C LEU A 210 -7.46 1.36 -6.02
N ILE A 211 -8.11 0.48 -6.78
CA ILE A 211 -8.33 -0.91 -6.40
C ILE A 211 -7.44 -1.78 -7.29
N LEU A 212 -6.53 -2.51 -6.66
CA LEU A 212 -5.58 -3.40 -7.31
C LEU A 212 -5.99 -4.84 -7.05
N TRP A 213 -6.31 -5.58 -8.10
CA TRP A 213 -6.77 -6.96 -8.03
C TRP A 213 -5.81 -7.87 -8.79
N ARG A 214 -5.10 -8.75 -8.07
CA ARG A 214 -4.30 -9.78 -8.74
C ARG A 214 -5.23 -10.83 -9.35
N HIS A 215 -4.95 -11.26 -10.58
CA HIS A 215 -5.68 -12.35 -11.20
C HIS A 215 -5.81 -13.58 -10.27
N ALA A 216 -6.92 -14.30 -10.39
CA ALA A 216 -7.17 -15.51 -9.62
C ALA A 216 -6.27 -16.68 -10.08
N GLU A 217 -6.39 -17.82 -9.43
CA GLU A 217 -5.59 -19.00 -9.74
C GLU A 217 -5.70 -19.42 -11.22
N ALA A 218 -4.55 -19.54 -11.89
CA ALA A 218 -4.43 -19.93 -13.29
C ALA A 218 -3.79 -21.30 -13.42
N VAL A 219 -4.11 -22.03 -14.49
CA VAL A 219 -3.48 -23.31 -14.81
C VAL A 219 -1.97 -23.14 -14.91
N GLU A 220 -1.23 -24.17 -14.52
CA GLU A 220 0.23 -24.16 -14.67
C GLU A 220 0.61 -24.15 -16.16
N LEU A 221 1.77 -23.57 -16.45
CA LEU A 221 2.24 -23.45 -17.83
C LEU A 221 2.60 -24.84 -18.36
N ALA A 222 1.89 -25.30 -19.40
CA ALA A 222 2.24 -26.52 -20.10
C ALA A 222 3.37 -26.28 -21.12
N GLU A 223 4.13 -27.31 -21.45
CA GLU A 223 5.21 -27.23 -22.43
C GLU A 223 4.70 -26.71 -23.78
N GLY A 224 5.37 -25.69 -24.32
CA GLY A 224 5.05 -25.09 -25.62
C GLY A 224 3.87 -24.12 -25.65
N GLN A 225 3.20 -23.85 -24.52
CA GLN A 225 2.15 -22.83 -24.43
C GLN A 225 2.72 -21.44 -24.12
N SER A 226 2.02 -20.40 -24.57
CA SER A 226 2.33 -19.01 -24.21
C SER A 226 1.80 -18.69 -22.82
N ASP A 227 2.59 -18.00 -21.98
CA ASP A 227 2.13 -17.59 -20.64
C ASP A 227 0.85 -16.73 -20.68
N LEU A 228 0.73 -15.88 -21.70
CA LEU A 228 -0.45 -15.01 -21.87
C LEU A 228 -1.74 -15.79 -22.10
N GLU A 229 -1.65 -17.02 -22.60
CA GLU A 229 -2.80 -17.86 -22.93
C GLU A 229 -3.30 -18.70 -21.75
N ARG A 230 -2.60 -18.67 -20.61
CA ARG A 230 -3.01 -19.41 -19.43
C ARG A 230 -4.37 -18.95 -18.94
N GLU A 231 -5.28 -19.90 -18.81
CA GLU A 231 -6.63 -19.69 -18.31
C GLU A 231 -6.69 -19.85 -16.79
N LEU A 232 -7.78 -19.35 -16.19
CA LEU A 232 -8.10 -19.63 -14.80
C LEU A 232 -8.40 -21.10 -14.59
N THR A 233 -8.00 -21.63 -13.43
CA THR A 233 -8.46 -22.95 -12.99
C THR A 233 -9.96 -22.87 -12.63
N PRO A 234 -10.68 -23.99 -12.52
CA PRO A 234 -12.05 -23.99 -11.99
C PRO A 234 -12.13 -23.37 -10.58
N ARG A 235 -11.09 -23.56 -9.76
CA ARG A 235 -10.96 -22.90 -8.45
C ARG A 235 -10.75 -21.39 -8.61
N GLY A 236 -9.88 -20.98 -9.54
CA GLY A 236 -9.62 -19.57 -9.86
C GLY A 236 -10.89 -18.82 -10.27
N ARG A 237 -11.74 -19.40 -11.11
CA ARG A 237 -13.05 -18.79 -11.46
C ARG A 237 -13.93 -18.58 -10.23
N LYS A 238 -14.04 -19.58 -9.34
CA LYS A 238 -14.79 -19.44 -8.07
C LYS A 238 -14.19 -18.37 -7.16
N GLN A 239 -12.87 -18.28 -7.06
CA GLN A 239 -12.19 -17.21 -6.30
C GLN A 239 -12.52 -15.84 -6.88
N ALA A 240 -12.43 -15.69 -8.20
CA ALA A 240 -12.73 -14.44 -8.89
C ALA A 240 -14.18 -14.01 -8.69
N ALA A 241 -15.14 -14.93 -8.80
CA ALA A 241 -16.56 -14.67 -8.55
C ALA A 241 -16.84 -14.17 -7.11
N ARG A 242 -16.24 -14.80 -6.09
CA ARG A 242 -16.42 -14.35 -4.69
C ARG A 242 -15.94 -12.93 -4.46
N ILE A 243 -14.78 -12.60 -5.00
CA ILE A 243 -14.21 -11.25 -4.88
C ILE A 243 -15.03 -10.25 -5.70
N ALA A 244 -15.52 -10.65 -6.89
CA ALA A 244 -16.42 -9.85 -7.70
C ALA A 244 -17.70 -9.47 -6.92
N ASP A 245 -18.36 -10.44 -6.28
CA ASP A 245 -19.55 -10.20 -5.45
C ASP A 245 -19.24 -9.23 -4.29
N TRP A 246 -18.10 -9.41 -3.64
CA TRP A 246 -17.64 -8.53 -2.56
C TRP A 246 -17.36 -7.10 -3.03
N LEU A 247 -16.76 -6.96 -4.21
CA LEU A 247 -16.47 -5.68 -4.85
C LEU A 247 -17.76 -4.98 -5.31
N ASP A 248 -18.69 -5.71 -5.92
CA ASP A 248 -19.93 -5.15 -6.47
C ASP A 248 -20.81 -4.56 -5.37
N ALA A 249 -20.84 -5.21 -4.20
CA ALA A 249 -21.52 -4.73 -3.00
C ALA A 249 -20.94 -3.44 -2.41
N ARG A 250 -19.72 -3.02 -2.79
CA ARG A 250 -18.99 -1.89 -2.18
C ARG A 250 -18.60 -0.79 -3.16
N LEU A 251 -18.41 -1.12 -4.43
CA LEU A 251 -18.00 -0.15 -5.45
C LEU A 251 -19.21 0.60 -6.03
N PRO A 252 -19.12 1.93 -6.18
CA PRO A 252 -20.18 2.71 -6.81
C PRO A 252 -20.39 2.26 -8.26
N GLY A 253 -21.58 2.49 -8.81
CA GLY A 253 -21.92 2.04 -10.16
C GLY A 253 -20.99 2.57 -11.27
N ARG A 254 -20.35 3.74 -11.07
CA ARG A 254 -19.40 4.35 -12.03
C ARG A 254 -17.93 4.07 -11.69
N VAL A 255 -17.53 2.80 -11.66
CA VAL A 255 -16.11 2.41 -11.55
C VAL A 255 -15.48 2.25 -12.94
N ARG A 256 -14.23 2.66 -13.10
CA ARG A 256 -13.42 2.36 -14.29
C ARG A 256 -12.70 1.04 -14.10
N VAL A 257 -12.99 0.03 -14.92
CA VAL A 257 -12.33 -1.27 -14.84
C VAL A 257 -11.31 -1.41 -15.97
N LEU A 258 -10.07 -1.75 -15.62
CA LEU A 258 -8.95 -1.96 -16.52
C LEU A 258 -8.35 -3.33 -16.26
N CYS A 259 -7.93 -4.03 -17.30
CA CYS A 259 -7.23 -5.29 -17.13
C CYS A 259 -6.10 -5.50 -18.14
N SER A 260 -5.14 -6.31 -17.75
CA SER A 260 -4.12 -6.86 -18.63
C SER A 260 -4.72 -7.73 -19.76
N PRO A 261 -4.07 -7.84 -20.94
CA PRO A 261 -4.52 -8.70 -22.04
C PRO A 261 -4.40 -10.21 -21.77
N ALA A 262 -3.68 -10.64 -20.74
CA ALA A 262 -3.55 -12.07 -20.43
C ALA A 262 -4.92 -12.73 -20.19
N ARG A 263 -5.10 -13.97 -20.64
CA ARG A 263 -6.40 -14.66 -20.57
C ARG A 263 -6.90 -14.78 -19.12
N ARG A 264 -6.02 -15.11 -18.17
CA ARG A 264 -6.32 -15.16 -16.72
C ARG A 264 -6.83 -13.84 -16.13
N THR A 265 -6.31 -12.69 -16.54
CA THR A 265 -6.78 -11.37 -16.06
C THR A 265 -8.09 -10.99 -16.70
N VAL A 266 -8.25 -11.24 -18.01
CA VAL A 266 -9.51 -11.01 -18.71
C VAL A 266 -10.63 -11.87 -18.12
N GLN A 267 -10.38 -13.15 -17.84
CA GLN A 267 -11.36 -14.03 -17.20
C GLN A 267 -11.68 -13.57 -15.77
N THR A 268 -10.68 -13.14 -14.98
CA THR A 268 -10.92 -12.58 -13.64
C THR A 268 -11.81 -11.33 -13.72
N ALA A 269 -11.52 -10.41 -14.65
CA ALA A 269 -12.32 -9.20 -14.83
C ALA A 269 -13.74 -9.48 -15.35
N LYS A 270 -13.93 -10.56 -16.15
CA LYS A 270 -15.25 -10.99 -16.62
C LYS A 270 -16.17 -11.43 -15.48
N GLU A 271 -15.63 -12.09 -14.45
CA GLU A 271 -16.42 -12.47 -13.26
C GLU A 271 -16.99 -11.25 -12.52
N PHE A 272 -16.39 -10.06 -12.67
CA PHE A 272 -16.94 -8.82 -12.09
C PHE A 272 -18.23 -8.33 -12.76
N GLY A 273 -18.55 -8.82 -13.96
CA GLY A 273 -19.81 -8.49 -14.66
C GLY A 273 -19.94 -7.04 -15.16
N ARG A 274 -18.98 -6.15 -14.86
CA ARG A 274 -18.96 -4.75 -15.34
C ARG A 274 -18.07 -4.59 -16.58
N LYS A 275 -18.37 -3.59 -17.41
CA LYS A 275 -17.56 -3.27 -18.61
C LYS A 275 -16.13 -2.88 -18.21
N PHE A 276 -15.16 -3.50 -18.88
CA PHE A 276 -13.74 -3.22 -18.67
C PHE A 276 -13.01 -2.91 -19.98
N ARG A 277 -11.87 -2.23 -19.88
CA ARG A 277 -10.94 -2.00 -21.00
C ARG A 277 -9.71 -2.88 -20.82
N VAL A 278 -9.32 -3.56 -21.90
CA VAL A 278 -8.04 -4.28 -21.97
C VAL A 278 -6.93 -3.29 -22.33
N CYS A 279 -5.86 -3.28 -21.55
CA CYS A 279 -4.74 -2.35 -21.69
C CYS A 279 -3.41 -3.13 -21.76
N PRO A 280 -2.69 -3.11 -22.90
CA PRO A 280 -1.39 -3.80 -23.05
C PRO A 280 -0.35 -3.41 -22.00
N GLU A 281 -0.40 -2.16 -21.52
CA GLU A 281 0.50 -1.60 -20.51
C GLU A 281 0.38 -2.30 -19.15
N LEU A 282 -0.70 -3.05 -18.92
CA LEU A 282 -0.90 -3.88 -17.73
C LEU A 282 -0.40 -5.33 -17.93
N GLY A 283 0.34 -5.62 -18.99
CA GLY A 283 0.96 -6.93 -19.25
C GLY A 283 1.84 -7.43 -18.08
N PRO A 284 2.23 -8.72 -18.07
CA PRO A 284 3.16 -9.25 -17.06
C PRO A 284 4.49 -8.47 -16.98
N ASP A 285 4.92 -7.88 -18.10
CA ASP A 285 6.15 -7.09 -18.22
C ASP A 285 5.92 -5.58 -18.02
N GLY A 286 4.70 -5.17 -17.65
CA GLY A 286 4.35 -3.77 -17.44
C GLY A 286 4.97 -3.19 -16.17
N THR A 287 5.13 -1.86 -16.14
CA THR A 287 5.76 -1.15 -15.02
C THR A 287 4.74 -0.49 -14.09
N GLU A 288 5.15 -0.19 -12.85
CA GLU A 288 4.28 0.51 -11.90
C GLU A 288 4.02 1.96 -12.34
N GLY A 289 4.95 2.58 -13.07
CA GLY A 289 4.77 3.90 -13.69
C GLY A 289 3.65 3.91 -14.73
N GLU A 290 3.64 2.94 -15.65
CA GLU A 290 2.59 2.78 -16.65
C GLU A 290 1.23 2.49 -15.99
N LEU A 291 1.20 1.62 -14.97
CA LEU A 291 -0.01 1.33 -14.21
C LEU A 291 -0.60 2.58 -13.57
N LEU A 292 0.22 3.38 -12.87
CA LEU A 292 -0.23 4.61 -12.21
C LEU A 292 -0.68 5.68 -13.21
N ALA A 293 0.05 5.84 -14.32
CA ALA A 293 -0.32 6.75 -15.40
C ALA A 293 -1.64 6.35 -16.03
N LEU A 294 -1.83 5.06 -16.33
CA LEU A 294 -3.06 4.53 -16.89
C LEU A 294 -4.22 4.67 -15.89
N ALA A 295 -3.99 4.46 -14.59
CA ALA A 295 -4.97 4.70 -13.54
C ALA A 295 -5.41 6.16 -13.50
N GLY A 296 -4.51 7.10 -13.82
CA GLY A 296 -4.70 8.52 -13.58
C GLY A 296 -4.50 8.87 -12.10
N TRP A 297 -3.68 8.10 -11.38
CA TRP A 297 -3.41 8.34 -9.97
C TRP A 297 -2.62 9.63 -9.76
N PRO A 298 -2.93 10.45 -8.74
CA PRO A 298 -3.99 10.32 -7.73
C PRO A 298 -5.29 11.07 -8.07
N ASP A 299 -5.48 11.44 -9.34
CA ASP A 299 -6.35 12.53 -9.78
C ASP A 299 -7.58 12.06 -10.58
N ALA A 300 -7.76 10.75 -10.78
CA ALA A 300 -8.84 10.24 -11.60
C ALA A 300 -10.20 10.62 -10.97
N PRO A 301 -11.18 11.08 -11.78
CA PRO A 301 -12.46 11.60 -11.27
C PRO A 301 -13.42 10.50 -10.77
N ARG A 302 -12.99 9.24 -10.82
CA ARG A 302 -13.79 8.06 -10.45
C ARG A 302 -12.87 6.95 -9.96
N PRO A 303 -13.37 6.03 -9.11
CA PRO A 303 -12.62 4.85 -8.70
C PRO A 303 -12.11 4.05 -9.90
N VAL A 304 -10.89 3.53 -9.78
CA VAL A 304 -10.25 2.71 -10.80
C VAL A 304 -9.92 1.34 -10.23
N LEU A 305 -10.50 0.30 -10.82
CA LEU A 305 -10.18 -1.09 -10.57
C LEU A 305 -9.23 -1.60 -11.65
N ILE A 306 -8.09 -2.15 -11.24
CA ILE A 306 -7.06 -2.72 -12.12
C ILE A 306 -6.91 -4.20 -11.81
N VAL A 307 -7.08 -5.04 -12.84
CA VAL A 307 -6.83 -6.48 -12.78
C VAL A 307 -5.49 -6.80 -13.45
N GLY A 308 -4.50 -7.23 -12.67
CA GLY A 308 -3.10 -7.35 -13.11
C GLY A 308 -2.32 -8.51 -12.49
N HIS A 309 -0.99 -8.38 -12.51
CA HIS A 309 -0.03 -9.43 -12.16
C HIS A 309 0.99 -8.97 -11.11
N GLN A 310 1.68 -9.96 -10.51
CA GLN A 310 2.99 -9.69 -9.92
C GLN A 310 4.04 -9.64 -11.04
N PRO A 311 5.12 -8.85 -10.87
CA PRO A 311 5.47 -8.07 -9.67
C PRO A 311 4.84 -6.66 -9.62
N THR A 312 4.31 -6.18 -10.74
CA THR A 312 3.88 -4.77 -10.93
C THR A 312 2.89 -4.28 -9.87
N LEU A 313 1.92 -5.11 -9.46
CA LEU A 313 0.96 -4.75 -8.41
C LEU A 313 1.65 -4.54 -7.05
N GLY A 314 2.53 -5.47 -6.67
CA GLY A 314 3.30 -5.40 -5.44
C GLY A 314 4.27 -4.22 -5.41
N GLN A 315 4.90 -3.92 -6.54
CA GLN A 315 5.77 -2.75 -6.71
C GLN A 315 4.98 -1.44 -6.61
N THR A 316 3.80 -1.38 -7.24
CA THR A 316 2.89 -0.23 -7.13
C THR A 316 2.51 0.01 -5.67
N LEU A 317 2.12 -1.04 -4.94
CA LEU A 317 1.77 -0.97 -3.53
C LEU A 317 2.96 -0.50 -2.69
N ALA A 318 4.14 -1.08 -2.89
CA ALA A 318 5.34 -0.68 -2.16
C ALA A 318 5.67 0.80 -2.37
N LYS A 319 5.59 1.28 -3.61
CA LYS A 319 5.80 2.69 -3.96
C LYS A 319 4.80 3.62 -3.29
N LEU A 320 3.50 3.29 -3.36
CA LEU A 320 2.43 4.15 -2.82
C LEU A 320 2.37 4.15 -1.29
N LEU A 321 2.82 3.08 -0.64
CA LEU A 321 2.82 2.91 0.82
C LEU A 321 4.19 3.19 1.46
N GLY A 322 5.22 3.49 0.67
CA GLY A 322 6.57 3.76 1.18
C GLY A 322 7.28 2.54 1.77
N ILE A 323 7.03 1.33 1.23
CA ILE A 323 7.66 0.09 1.68
C ILE A 323 9.05 -0.01 1.05
N GLU A 324 10.10 -0.04 1.88
CA GLU A 324 11.50 -0.01 1.44
C GLU A 324 11.93 -1.24 0.62
N ALA A 325 11.28 -2.39 0.83
CA ALA A 325 11.60 -3.64 0.14
C ALA A 325 11.33 -3.59 -1.38
N GLY A 326 10.64 -2.55 -1.89
CA GLY A 326 10.42 -2.34 -3.32
C GLY A 326 9.31 -3.18 -3.95
N GLU A 327 8.86 -4.25 -3.30
CA GLU A 327 7.69 -5.05 -3.67
C GLU A 327 6.98 -5.58 -2.42
N CYS A 328 5.65 -5.67 -2.47
CA CYS A 328 4.89 -6.45 -1.50
C CYS A 328 4.26 -7.71 -2.15
N PRO A 329 4.19 -8.85 -1.43
CA PRO A 329 3.56 -10.05 -1.95
C PRO A 329 2.03 -9.88 -1.99
N VAL A 330 1.45 -9.96 -3.19
CA VAL A 330 -0.01 -9.95 -3.39
C VAL A 330 -0.48 -11.36 -3.72
N ARG A 331 -1.36 -11.96 -2.91
CA ARG A 331 -1.86 -13.33 -3.16
C ARG A 331 -2.72 -13.41 -4.43
N LYS A 332 -2.74 -14.57 -5.10
CA LYS A 332 -3.60 -14.81 -6.27
C LYS A 332 -5.06 -14.52 -5.89
N GLY A 333 -5.77 -13.75 -6.71
CA GLY A 333 -7.16 -13.36 -6.47
C GLY A 333 -7.36 -12.27 -5.40
N ALA A 334 -6.31 -11.82 -4.71
CA ALA A 334 -6.44 -10.81 -3.67
C ALA A 334 -6.62 -9.40 -4.23
N VAL A 335 -7.36 -8.59 -3.48
CA VAL A 335 -7.65 -7.18 -3.74
C VAL A 335 -7.00 -6.31 -2.67
N TRP A 336 -6.40 -5.20 -3.11
CA TRP A 336 -5.97 -4.09 -2.28
C TRP A 336 -6.71 -2.83 -2.71
N TRP A 337 -7.40 -2.19 -1.77
CA TRP A 337 -8.11 -0.93 -1.99
C TRP A 337 -7.35 0.20 -1.31
N LEU A 338 -6.84 1.12 -2.12
CA LEU A 338 -6.15 2.33 -1.68
C LEU A 338 -7.01 3.56 -1.92
N HIS A 339 -6.89 4.54 -1.03
CA HIS A 339 -7.53 5.84 -1.14
C HIS A 339 -6.48 6.95 -1.07
N SER A 340 -6.48 7.85 -2.05
CA SER A 340 -5.65 9.05 -2.02
C SER A 340 -6.35 10.14 -1.20
N ARG A 341 -5.59 10.85 -0.37
CA ARG A 341 -6.08 12.02 0.35
C ARG A 341 -4.99 13.07 0.43
N LEU A 342 -5.32 14.32 0.09
CA LEU A 342 -4.45 15.45 0.31
C LEU A 342 -4.68 16.02 1.72
N ARG A 343 -3.64 16.03 2.57
CA ARG A 343 -3.69 16.61 3.91
C ARG A 343 -2.50 17.56 4.11
N GLY A 344 -2.79 18.84 4.36
CA GLY A 344 -1.73 19.85 4.55
C GLY A 344 -0.80 20.01 3.34
N GLY A 345 -1.31 19.82 2.12
CA GLY A 345 -0.50 19.86 0.89
C GLY A 345 0.29 18.58 0.59
N VAL A 346 0.27 17.59 1.49
CA VAL A 346 0.95 16.29 1.31
C VAL A 346 -0.06 15.24 0.84
N LEU A 347 0.28 14.54 -0.25
CA LEU A 347 -0.48 13.40 -0.71
C LEU A 347 -0.24 12.20 0.21
N GLN A 348 -1.31 11.66 0.77
CA GLN A 348 -1.28 10.46 1.61
C GLN A 348 -2.03 9.34 0.90
N THR A 349 -1.47 8.13 0.94
CA THR A 349 -2.14 6.89 0.51
C THR A 349 -2.62 6.16 1.76
N VAL A 350 -3.91 5.82 1.79
CA VAL A 350 -4.53 5.06 2.88
C VAL A 350 -5.00 3.72 2.35
N VAL A 351 -4.70 2.63 3.06
CA VAL A 351 -5.28 1.31 2.76
C VAL A 351 -6.67 1.25 3.37
N ILE A 352 -7.69 1.08 2.53
CA ILE A 352 -9.09 0.96 2.96
C ILE A 352 -9.43 -0.49 3.26
N ALA A 353 -8.98 -1.42 2.41
CA ALA A 353 -9.25 -2.84 2.57
C ALA A 353 -8.18 -3.68 1.88
N VAL A 354 -7.93 -4.87 2.43
CA VAL A 354 -7.19 -5.95 1.79
C VAL A 354 -8.02 -7.21 1.93
N GLN A 355 -8.39 -7.83 0.81
CA GLN A 355 -9.28 -8.98 0.82
C GLN A 355 -8.69 -10.11 -0.03
N ALA A 356 -8.72 -11.32 0.51
CA ALA A 356 -8.38 -12.54 -0.21
C ALA A 356 -9.63 -13.42 -0.37
N PRO A 357 -9.75 -14.19 -1.46
CA PRO A 357 -10.95 -15.01 -1.71
C PRO A 357 -11.15 -16.12 -0.67
N GLU A 358 -10.09 -16.53 0.04
CA GLU A 358 -10.15 -17.50 1.15
C GLU A 358 -10.79 -16.92 2.42
N MET A 359 -10.92 -15.59 2.49
CA MET A 359 -11.44 -14.86 3.66
C MET A 359 -12.88 -14.36 3.43
N LEU A 360 -13.57 -14.85 2.38
CA LEU A 360 -14.93 -14.50 1.98
C LEU A 360 -15.89 -15.68 2.04
#